data_AF-A0A1J6K7N9-F1
#
_entry.id   AF-A0A1J6K7N9-F1
#
_cell.length_a   1.000
_cell.length_b   1.000
_cell.length_c   1.000
_cell.angle_alpha   90.00
_cell.angle_beta   90.00
_cell.angle_gamma   90.00
#
_symmetry.space_group_name_H-M   'P 1'
#
loop_
_entity.id
_entity.type
_entity.pdbx_description
1 polymer ?
#
loop_
_entity_poly.entity_id
_entity_poly.type
_entity_poly.pdbx_seq_one_letter_code
_entity_poly.pdbx_strand_id
1 'polypeptide(L)'
;LHDGVVRILTDVRYVPELKKNLISLGPLESIGCKFTGECGVVIIFQGALVIMKAHRSGSLYTLLESTVVDPTTVSMSDNLSDFDGLKF
;
A
#
# COMPACT_ATOMS: atom_id res chain seq x y z
N LEU A 1 13.35 -26.10 12.25
CA LEU A 1 14.45 -26.86 11.61
C LEU A 1 14.33 -26.62 10.11
N HIS A 2 15.23 -25.83 9.53
CA HIS A 2 15.31 -25.64 8.09
C HIS A 2 15.86 -26.94 7.47
N ASP A 3 15.24 -27.41 6.39
CA ASP A 3 15.49 -28.68 5.68
C ASP A 3 16.84 -28.72 4.94
N GLY A 4 17.68 -27.69 5.07
CA GLY A 4 18.98 -27.61 4.40
C GLY A 4 18.89 -27.46 2.87
N VAL A 5 17.68 -27.33 2.32
CA VAL A 5 17.45 -27.26 0.88
C VAL A 5 17.64 -25.82 0.41
N VAL A 6 18.69 -25.58 -0.37
CA VAL A 6 18.87 -24.34 -1.12
C VAL A 6 17.89 -24.33 -2.29
N ARG A 7 16.93 -23.41 -2.28
CA ARG A 7 15.98 -23.19 -3.38
C ARG A 7 16.38 -21.95 -4.15
N ILE A 8 16.65 -22.12 -5.44
CA ILE A 8 16.88 -21.01 -6.37
C ILE A 8 15.52 -20.56 -6.88
N LEU A 9 15.12 -19.34 -6.56
CA LEU A 9 13.96 -18.71 -7.16
C LEU A 9 14.39 -18.08 -8.48
N THR A 10 13.86 -18.58 -9.60
CA THR A 10 13.99 -17.95 -10.92
C THR A 10 12.90 -16.89 -11.09
N ASP A 11 13.13 -15.90 -11.95
CA ASP A 11 12.17 -14.84 -12.30
C ASP A 11 11.74 -13.90 -11.16
N VAL A 12 12.48 -13.88 -10.06
CA VAL A 12 12.30 -12.90 -8.97
C VAL A 12 13.42 -11.86 -8.99
N ARG A 13 13.07 -10.61 -8.74
CA ARG A 13 14.06 -9.53 -8.55
C ARG A 13 14.39 -9.42 -7.07
N TYR A 14 15.62 -9.74 -6.68
CA TYR A 14 16.14 -9.40 -5.36
C TYR A 14 16.44 -7.90 -5.29
N VAL A 15 15.83 -7.19 -4.33
CA VAL A 15 16.02 -5.75 -4.14
C VAL A 15 16.62 -5.52 -2.73
N PRO A 16 17.95 -5.66 -2.57
CA PRO A 16 18.61 -5.60 -1.26
C PRO A 16 18.44 -4.25 -0.55
N GLU A 17 18.17 -3.18 -1.29
CA GLU A 17 17.97 -1.83 -0.77
C GLU A 17 16.52 -1.51 -0.41
N LEU A 18 15.59 -2.46 -0.58
CA LEU A 18 14.18 -2.26 -0.23
C LEU A 18 14.01 -2.23 1.30
N LYS A 19 14.30 -1.07 1.89
CA LYS A 19 14.14 -0.79 3.33
C LYS A 19 12.71 -0.45 3.73
N LYS A 20 11.78 -0.36 2.77
CA LYS A 20 10.39 0.02 2.98
C LYS A 20 9.47 -1.20 2.88
N ASN A 21 8.37 -1.17 3.62
CA ASN A 21 7.36 -2.23 3.60
C ASN A 21 6.72 -2.35 2.21
N LEU A 22 6.62 -3.59 1.70
CA LEU A 22 5.88 -3.87 0.46
C LEU A 22 4.39 -3.92 0.78
N ILE A 23 3.60 -3.14 0.04
CA ILE A 23 2.14 -3.12 0.19
C ILE A 23 1.53 -3.86 -0.98
N SER A 24 0.93 -5.00 -0.71
CA SER A 24 0.18 -5.78 -1.70
C SER A 24 -1.18 -5.13 -1.94
N LEU A 25 -1.61 -5.05 -3.20
CA LEU A 25 -2.92 -4.50 -3.56
C LEU A 25 -4.08 -5.45 -3.25
N GLY A 26 -3.87 -6.77 -3.34
CA GLY A 26 -4.94 -7.76 -3.10
C GLY A 26 -5.63 -7.63 -1.73
N PRO A 27 -4.89 -7.52 -0.61
CA PRO A 27 -5.48 -7.24 0.70
C PRO A 27 -6.27 -5.92 0.74
N LEU A 28 -5.77 -4.87 0.08
CA LEU A 28 -6.46 -3.58 -0.01
C LEU A 28 -7.79 -3.71 -0.77
N GLU A 29 -7.81 -4.46 -1.87
CA GLU A 29 -9.06 -4.77 -2.59
C GLU A 29 -10.05 -5.54 -1.72
N SER A 30 -9.58 -6.51 -0.92
CA SER A 30 -10.46 -7.28 -0.03
C SER A 30 -11.15 -6.46 1.06
N ILE A 31 -10.53 -5.35 1.50
CA ILE A 31 -11.14 -4.40 2.45
C ILE A 31 -11.90 -3.26 1.76
N GLY A 32 -12.10 -3.36 0.44
CA GLY A 32 -12.89 -2.40 -0.34
C GLY A 32 -12.15 -1.14 -0.77
N CYS A 33 -10.82 -1.13 -0.71
CA CYS A 33 -10.05 -0.04 -1.31
C CYS A 33 -10.09 -0.12 -2.84
N LYS A 34 -10.07 1.05 -3.47
CA LYS A 34 -9.88 1.21 -4.91
C LYS A 34 -8.57 1.93 -5.15
N PHE A 35 -7.97 1.71 -6.32
CA PHE A 35 -6.77 2.44 -6.70
C PHE A 35 -6.82 2.84 -8.17
N THR A 36 -6.24 3.99 -8.47
CA THR A 36 -6.08 4.50 -9.84
C THR A 36 -4.64 4.87 -10.06
N GLY A 37 -4.11 4.54 -11.24
CA GLY A 37 -2.73 4.86 -11.62
C GLY A 37 -2.70 5.69 -12.90
N GLU A 38 -2.07 6.87 -12.84
CA GLU A 38 -1.86 7.75 -14.00
C GLU A 38 -0.53 8.48 -13.88
N CYS A 39 0.17 8.68 -15.01
CA CYS A 39 1.43 9.43 -15.07
C CYS A 39 2.51 8.99 -14.06
N GLY A 40 2.52 7.71 -13.69
CA GLY A 40 3.48 7.17 -12.72
C GLY A 40 3.14 7.47 -11.26
N VAL A 41 1.93 7.94 -10.95
CA VAL A 41 1.42 8.07 -9.59
C VAL A 41 0.29 7.07 -9.41
N VAL A 42 0.26 6.37 -8.27
CA VAL A 42 -0.90 5.59 -7.84
C VAL A 42 -1.53 6.26 -6.62
N ILE A 43 -2.85 6.33 -6.64
CA ILE A 43 -3.66 6.84 -5.53
C ILE A 43 -4.57 5.72 -5.09
N ILE A 44 -4.61 5.45 -3.78
CA ILE A 44 -5.47 4.46 -3.16
C ILE A 44 -6.54 5.19 -2.35
N PHE A 45 -7.79 4.77 -2.55
CA PHE A 45 -8.97 5.38 -1.96
C PHE A 45 -9.79 4.34 -1.20
N GLN A 46 -10.40 4.76 -0.10
CA GLN A 46 -11.46 4.03 0.58
C GLN A 46 -12.72 4.90 0.55
N GLY A 47 -13.70 4.53 -0.28
CA GLY A 47 -14.80 5.42 -0.62
C GLY A 47 -14.31 6.68 -1.34
N ALA A 48 -14.60 7.85 -0.79
CA ALA A 48 -14.15 9.14 -1.31
C ALA A 48 -12.80 9.61 -0.72
N LEU A 49 -12.27 8.90 0.29
CA LEU A 49 -11.06 9.32 1.00
C LEU A 49 -9.81 8.78 0.30
N VAL A 50 -8.83 9.64 0.06
CA VAL A 50 -7.47 9.22 -0.32
C VAL A 50 -6.73 8.77 0.94
N ILE A 51 -6.38 7.49 1.01
CA ILE A 51 -5.62 6.95 2.14
C ILE A 51 -4.12 6.89 1.86
N MET A 52 -3.73 6.87 0.58
CA MET A 52 -2.33 6.76 0.19
C MET A 52 -2.07 7.30 -1.21
N LYS A 53 -0.90 7.91 -1.39
CA LYS A 53 -0.33 8.26 -2.69
C LYS A 53 1.07 7.67 -2.79
N ALA A 54 1.44 7.14 -3.96
CA ALA A 54 2.77 6.63 -4.20
C ALA A 54 3.25 6.96 -5.62
N HIS A 55 4.56 7.20 -5.77
CA HIS A 55 5.20 7.52 -7.03
C HIS A 55 5.98 6.31 -7.56
N ARG A 56 5.93 6.07 -8.87
CA ARG A 56 6.58 4.96 -9.53
C ARG A 56 8.08 5.19 -9.65
N SER A 57 8.87 4.28 -9.09
CA SER A 57 10.32 4.18 -9.30
C SER A 57 10.61 2.86 -10.00
N GLY A 58 10.82 2.92 -11.32
CA GLY A 58 10.96 1.74 -12.17
C GLY A 58 9.67 0.92 -12.26
N SER A 59 9.68 -0.28 -11.67
CA SER A 59 8.54 -1.22 -11.62
C SER A 59 7.82 -1.23 -10.27
N LEU A 60 8.28 -0.45 -9.29
CA LEU A 60 7.71 -0.36 -7.94
C LEU A 60 7.13 1.02 -7.69
N TYR A 61 6.20 1.11 -6.75
CA TYR A 61 5.69 2.37 -6.23
C TYR A 61 6.29 2.64 -4.86
N THR A 62 6.76 3.86 -4.64
CA THR A 62 7.27 4.35 -3.36
C THR A 62 6.25 5.31 -2.78
N LEU A 63 5.82 5.05 -1.55
CA LEU A 63 4.93 5.92 -0.79
C LEU A 63 5.47 7.36 -0.78
N LEU A 64 4.62 8.31 -1.14
CA LEU A 64 4.87 9.73 -0.98
C LEU A 64 4.67 10.05 0.51
N GLU A 65 5.64 10.71 1.14
CA GLU A 65 5.67 10.96 2.60
C GLU A 65 4.59 11.93 3.13
N SER A 66 3.59 12.30 2.32
CA SER A 66 2.50 13.17 2.75
C SER A 66 1.15 12.44 2.71
N THR A 67 0.81 11.75 3.80
CA THR A 67 -0.59 11.40 4.08
C THR A 67 -1.30 12.66 4.55
N VAL A 68 -1.73 13.51 3.62
CA VAL A 68 -2.63 14.61 3.94
C VAL A 68 -4.01 13.99 4.14
N VAL A 69 -4.33 13.67 5.39
CA VAL A 69 -5.72 13.56 5.83
C VAL A 69 -6.25 14.98 5.76
N ASP A 70 -6.88 15.36 4.65
CA ASP A 70 -7.55 16.65 4.54
C ASP A 70 -8.94 16.49 5.19
N PRO A 71 -9.20 17.09 6.37
CA PRO A 71 -10.43 16.86 7.12
C PRO A 71 -11.51 17.84 6.64
N THR A 72 -11.86 17.81 5.36
CA THR A 72 -12.98 18.64 4.88
C THR A 72 -14.29 17.84 4.95
N THR A 73 -14.83 17.78 6.17
CA THR A 73 -16.26 17.64 6.52
C THR A 73 -17.13 16.74 5.63
N VAL A 74 -17.17 15.44 5.93
CA VAL A 74 -18.43 14.70 5.92
C VAL A 74 -18.47 13.86 7.19
N SER A 75 -19.35 14.25 8.11
CA SER A 75 -19.71 13.43 9.28
C SER A 75 -20.35 12.14 8.78
N MET A 76 -19.61 11.04 8.85
CA MET A 76 -20.18 9.69 8.82
C MET A 76 -19.82 9.07 10.16
N SER A 77 -20.85 8.88 10.96
CA SER A 77 -20.80 8.29 12.29
C SER A 77 -20.32 6.84 12.25
N ASP A 78 -19.46 6.54 13.22
CA ASP A 78 -19.23 5.25 13.86
C ASP A 78 -18.69 4.10 12.98
N ASN A 79 -17.36 4.03 12.91
CA ASN A 79 -16.55 2.89 13.38
C ASN A 79 -15.09 3.10 12.97
N LEU A 80 -14.39 3.97 13.68
CA LEU A 80 -12.92 4.14 13.57
C LEU A 80 -12.15 3.08 14.38
N SER A 81 -12.81 2.06 14.93
CA SER A 81 -12.18 1.07 15.81
C SER A 81 -11.40 -0.03 15.11
N ASP A 82 -11.48 -0.15 13.77
CA ASP A 82 -10.81 -1.23 13.03
C ASP A 82 -9.52 -0.79 12.31
N PHE A 83 -9.03 0.43 12.55
CA PHE A 83 -7.75 0.90 11.99
C PHE A 83 -6.51 0.49 12.81
N ASP A 84 -6.67 -0.22 13.93
CA ASP A 84 -5.55 -0.76 14.70
C ASP A 84 -4.78 -1.87 13.94
N GLY A 85 -5.33 -2.36 12.82
CA GLY A 85 -4.71 -3.36 11.96
C GLY A 85 -3.81 -2.82 10.84
N LEU A 86 -3.85 -1.52 10.52
CA LEU A 86 -3.03 -0.93 9.45
C LEU A 86 -1.89 -0.09 10.02
N LYS A 87 -0.99 -0.78 10.73
CA LYS A 87 0.26 -0.20 11.20
C LYS A 87 1.29 -0.22 10.06
N PHE A 88 1.48 0.92 9.39
CA PHE A 88 2.50 1.10 8.37
C PHE A 88 3.92 1.04 8.93
#